data_AF-A0A392QGF4-F1
#
_entry.id   AF-A0A392QGF4-F1
#
_cell.length_a   1.000
_cell.length_b   1.000
_cell.length_c   1.000
_cell.angle_alpha   90.00
_cell.angle_beta   90.00
_cell.angle_gamma   90.00
#
_symmetry.space_group_name_H-M   'P 1'
#
loop_
_entity.id
_entity.type
_entity.pdbx_description
1 polymer ?
#
loop_
_entity_poly.entity_id
_entity_poly.type
_entity_poly.pdbx_seq_one_letter_code
_entity_poly.pdbx_strand_id
1 'polypeptide(L)'
;MHPIKTAVEKECPDTVSCADILALSAQISSILADGPNWKVPLGRRDGLTANQSLANTALPAPFHSLDILKSKFKDQGLDTTDLVALS
;
A
#
# COMPACT_ATOMS: atom_id res chain seq x y z
N MET A 1 -9.04 9.81 1.38
CA MET A 1 -8.77 9.52 -0.06
C MET A 1 -9.67 10.32 -1.00
N HIS A 2 -11.00 10.27 -0.89
CA HIS A 2 -11.91 11.02 -1.79
C HIS A 2 -11.60 12.53 -1.92
N PRO A 3 -11.38 13.32 -0.84
CA PRO A 3 -11.05 14.74 -0.98
C PRO A 3 -9.75 15.01 -1.74
N ILE A 4 -8.74 14.14 -1.56
CA ILE A 4 -7.45 14.24 -2.24
C ILE A 4 -7.64 14.01 -3.74
N LYS A 5 -8.36 12.95 -4.12
CA LYS A 5 -8.65 12.65 -5.53
C LYS A 5 -9.40 13.80 -6.20
N THR A 6 -10.43 14.35 -5.55
CA THR A 6 -11.18 15.50 -6.07
C THR A 6 -10.31 16.73 -6.29
N ALA A 7 -9.34 17.00 -5.40
CA ALA A 7 -8.41 18.11 -5.59
C ALA A 7 -7.44 17.84 -6.75
N VAL A 8 -6.86 16.64 -6.84
CA VAL A 8 -5.94 16.26 -7.91
C VAL A 8 -6.62 16.30 -9.28
N GLU A 9 -7.85 15.79 -9.39
CA GLU A 9 -8.61 15.82 -10.64
C GLU A 9 -8.97 17.23 -11.13
N LYS A 10 -9.01 18.23 -10.24
CA LYS A 10 -9.19 19.63 -10.64
C LYS A 10 -7.93 20.19 -11.31
N GLU A 11 -6.75 19.74 -10.90
CA GLU A 11 -5.47 20.22 -11.42
C GLU A 11 -5.03 19.43 -12.67
N CYS A 12 -5.22 18.11 -12.66
CA CYS A 12 -4.83 17.21 -13.73
C CYS A 12 -5.87 16.09 -13.96
N PRO A 13 -6.93 16.37 -14.74
CA PRO A 13 -8.00 15.41 -15.02
C PRO A 13 -7.49 14.08 -15.60
N ASP A 14 -8.06 12.98 -15.14
CA ASP A 14 -7.85 11.60 -15.62
C ASP A 14 -6.38 11.16 -15.73
N THR A 15 -5.48 11.80 -14.98
CA THR A 15 -4.03 11.59 -15.12
C THR A 15 -3.46 10.73 -13.99
N VAL A 16 -3.85 11.00 -12.73
CA VAL A 16 -3.24 10.36 -11.56
C VAL A 16 -4.15 9.24 -11.03
N SER A 17 -3.65 8.01 -10.96
CA SER A 17 -4.42 6.88 -10.45
C SER A 17 -4.68 6.97 -8.94
N CYS A 18 -5.79 6.39 -8.48
CA CYS A 18 -6.07 6.26 -7.05
C CYS A 18 -5.00 5.40 -6.36
N ALA A 19 -4.45 4.41 -7.07
CA ALA A 19 -3.34 3.58 -6.59
C ALA A 19 -2.09 4.40 -6.26
N ASP A 20 -1.69 5.33 -7.13
CA ASP A 20 -0.53 6.20 -6.88
C ASP A 20 -0.83 7.27 -5.82
N ILE A 21 -2.06 7.81 -5.77
CA ILE A 21 -2.46 8.70 -4.68
C ILE A 21 -2.32 8.00 -3.33
N LEU A 22 -2.73 6.74 -3.23
CA LEU A 22 -2.62 5.98 -1.98
C LEU A 22 -1.15 5.74 -1.60
N ALA A 23 -0.30 5.36 -2.56
CA ALA A 23 1.12 5.14 -2.32
C ALA A 23 1.85 6.44 -1.88
N LEU A 24 1.56 7.57 -2.51
CA LEU A 24 2.08 8.88 -2.12
C LEU A 24 1.55 9.30 -0.74
N SER A 25 0.27 9.06 -0.45
CA SER A 25 -0.33 9.39 0.85
C SER A 25 0.34 8.62 1.99
N ALA A 26 0.74 7.36 1.77
CA ALA A 26 1.46 6.57 2.76
C ALA A 26 2.85 7.14 3.05
N GLN A 27 3.59 7.54 2.01
CA GLN A 27 4.90 8.17 2.16
C GLN A 27 4.81 9.52 2.88
N ILE A 28 3.83 10.35 2.50
CA ILE A 28 3.62 11.66 3.14
C ILE A 28 3.21 11.47 4.60
N SER A 29 2.33 10.51 4.89
CA SER A 29 1.95 10.18 6.27
C SER A 29 3.15 9.74 7.11
N SER A 30 4.09 8.99 6.52
CA SER A 30 5.32 8.61 7.20
C SER A 30 6.16 9.83 7.58
N ILE A 31 6.37 10.77 6.64
CA ILE A 31 7.08 12.02 6.91
C ILE A 31 6.39 12.84 8.01
N LEU A 32 5.06 12.96 7.94
CA LEU A 32 4.28 13.69 8.95
C LEU A 32 4.33 13.06 10.34
N ALA A 33 4.65 11.77 10.41
CA ALA A 33 4.88 11.01 11.64
C ALA A 33 6.38 10.92 12.02
N ASP A 34 7.22 11.83 11.49
CA ASP A 34 8.68 11.86 11.69
C ASP A 34 9.42 10.58 11.23
N GLY A 35 8.80 9.83 10.32
CA GLY A 35 9.35 8.65 9.68
C GLY A 35 10.24 8.94 8.48
N PRO A 36 10.72 7.89 7.79
CA PRO A 36 11.62 8.03 6.65
C PRO A 36 10.96 8.77 5.47
N ASN A 37 11.79 9.46 4.69
CA ASN A 37 11.42 10.02 3.40
C ASN A 37 12.03 9.18 2.28
N TRP A 38 11.19 8.67 1.37
CA TRP A 38 11.63 7.96 0.17
C TRP A 38 10.90 8.46 -1.07
N LYS A 39 11.48 8.25 -2.25
CA LYS A 39 10.79 8.51 -3.51
C LYS A 39 9.84 7.35 -3.83
N VAL A 40 8.56 7.67 -4.05
CA VAL A 40 7.56 6.66 -4.45
C VAL A 40 7.64 6.46 -5.97
N PRO A 41 7.88 5.23 -6.45
CA PRO A 41 7.71 4.92 -7.88
C PRO A 41 6.26 5.12 -8.30
N LEU A 42 6.02 5.78 -9.44
CA LEU A 42 4.68 6.10 -9.96
C LEU A 42 4.41 5.36 -11.27
N GLY A 43 3.16 5.40 -11.73
CA GLY A 43 2.68 4.75 -12.95
C GLY A 43 1.75 3.56 -12.70
N ARG A 44 1.27 3.37 -11.47
CA ARG A 44 0.25 2.33 -11.18
C ARG A 44 -1.07 2.72 -11.84
N ARG A 45 -1.86 1.72 -12.22
CA ARG A 45 -3.22 1.92 -12.74
C ARG A 45 -4.24 1.33 -11.77
N ASP A 46 -5.44 1.90 -11.79
CA ASP A 46 -6.53 1.45 -10.93
C ASP A 46 -7.08 0.10 -11.41
N GLY A 47 -7.30 -0.81 -10.46
CA GLY A 47 -7.95 -2.09 -10.72
C GLY A 47 -9.42 -1.91 -11.08
N LEU A 48 -9.93 -2.75 -11.98
CA LEU A 48 -11.34 -2.73 -12.39
C LEU A 48 -12.24 -3.55 -11.47
N THR A 49 -11.65 -4.38 -10.61
CA THR A 49 -12.36 -5.28 -9.71
C THR A 49 -11.71 -5.30 -8.34
N ALA A 50 -12.47 -5.71 -7.33
CA ALA A 50 -11.97 -6.00 -5.99
C ALA A 50 -12.11 -7.50 -5.71
N ASN A 51 -11.27 -8.04 -4.82
CA ASN A 51 -11.30 -9.46 -4.47
C ASN A 51 -11.32 -9.65 -2.95
N GLN A 52 -12.51 -9.81 -2.39
CA GLN A 52 -12.70 -9.99 -0.95
C GLN A 52 -12.14 -11.33 -0.45
N SER A 53 -12.30 -12.41 -1.21
CA SER A 53 -11.79 -13.73 -0.82
C SER A 53 -10.26 -13.74 -0.73
N LEU A 54 -9.59 -13.08 -1.68
CA LEU A 54 -8.15 -12.90 -1.63
C LEU A 54 -7.75 -12.02 -0.44
N ALA A 55 -8.45 -10.92 -0.16
CA ALA A 55 -8.14 -10.08 1.00
C ALA A 55 -8.23 -10.85 2.33
N ASN A 56 -9.28 -11.65 2.50
CA ASN A 56 -9.49 -12.48 3.70
C ASN A 56 -8.39 -13.54 3.90
N THR A 57 -7.75 -13.98 2.83
CA THR A 57 -6.76 -15.07 2.86
C THR A 57 -5.31 -14.56 2.78
N ALA A 58 -5.05 -13.45 2.09
CA ALA A 58 -3.72 -12.88 1.92
C ALA A 58 -3.27 -12.06 3.14
N LEU A 59 -4.18 -11.29 3.76
CA LEU A 59 -3.80 -10.42 4.88
C LEU A 59 -3.40 -11.23 6.13
N PRO A 60 -2.35 -10.82 6.87
CA PRO A 60 -1.99 -11.43 8.13
C PRO A 60 -2.98 -11.02 9.23
N ALA A 61 -3.32 -11.95 10.11
CA ALA A 61 -4.06 -11.70 11.34
C ALA A 61 -3.07 -11.50 12.50
N PRO A 62 -3.43 -10.72 13.54
CA PRO A 62 -2.52 -10.41 14.65
C PRO A 62 -2.15 -11.62 15.51
N PHE A 63 -2.88 -12.73 15.40
CA PHE A 63 -2.65 -13.98 16.15
C PHE A 63 -1.90 -15.05 15.33
N HIS A 64 -1.43 -14.74 14.11
CA HIS A 64 -0.64 -15.67 13.33
C HIS A 64 0.74 -15.90 13.94
N SER A 65 1.24 -17.15 13.86
CA SER A 65 2.61 -17.46 14.23
C SER A 65 3.61 -16.82 13.28
N LEU A 66 4.86 -16.67 13.73
CA LEU A 66 5.94 -16.12 12.91
C LEU A 66 6.12 -16.87 11.58
N ASP A 67 5.97 -18.20 11.57
CA ASP A 67 6.10 -19.00 10.36
C ASP A 67 4.97 -18.70 9.35
N ILE A 68 3.75 -18.47 9.84
CA ILE A 68 2.62 -18.05 8.99
C ILE A 68 2.87 -16.64 8.44
N LEU A 69 3.37 -15.71 9.27
CA LEU A 69 3.70 -14.35 8.83
C LEU A 69 4.78 -14.37 7.74
N LYS A 70 5.86 -15.14 7.92
CA LYS A 70 6.92 -15.33 6.92
C LYS A 70 6.36 -15.89 5.61
N SER A 71 5.48 -16.89 5.67
CA SER A 71 4.86 -17.48 4.49
C SER A 71 4.04 -16.43 3.72
N LYS A 72 3.19 -15.67 4.42
CA LYS A 72 2.33 -14.66 3.80
C LYS A 72 3.12 -13.52 3.16
N PHE A 73 4.18 -13.05 3.81
CA PHE A 73 5.07 -12.04 3.22
C PHE A 73 5.79 -12.58 1.99
N LYS A 74 6.27 -13.83 2.06
CA LYS A 74 6.90 -14.51 0.91
C LYS A 74 5.95 -14.64 -0.28
N ASP A 75 4.67 -14.89 -0.05
CA ASP A 75 3.66 -14.94 -1.12
C ASP A 75 3.49 -13.57 -1.83
N GLN A 76 3.90 -12.47 -1.19
CA GLN A 76 3.96 -11.13 -1.78
C GLN A 76 5.35 -10.78 -2.33
N GLY A 77 6.29 -11.73 -2.34
CA GLY A 77 7.67 -11.52 -2.79
C GLY A 77 8.56 -10.79 -1.77
N LEU A 78 8.14 -10.72 -0.51
CA LEU A 78 8.86 -10.06 0.58
C LEU A 78 9.58 -11.08 1.47
N ASP A 79 10.79 -10.76 1.92
CA ASP A 79 11.59 -11.64 2.74
C ASP A 79 11.35 -11.45 4.25
N THR A 80 12.15 -12.12 5.09
CA THR A 80 12.01 -11.99 6.56
C THR A 80 12.49 -10.62 7.07
N THR A 81 13.44 -9.98 6.38
CA THR A 81 13.89 -8.63 6.69
C THR A 81 12.76 -7.64 6.44
N ASP A 82 12.07 -7.78 5.31
CA ASP A 82 10.91 -6.97 4.97
C ASP A 82 9.78 -7.13 5.99
N LEU A 83 9.51 -8.37 6.43
CA LEU A 83 8.53 -8.63 7.50
C LEU A 83 8.86 -7.84 8.76
N VAL A 84 10.11 -7.89 9.23
CA VAL A 84 10.51 -7.20 10.46
C VAL A 84 10.46 -5.68 10.28
N ALA A 85 10.87 -5.17 9.12
CA ALA A 85 10.87 -3.72 8.85
C ALA A 85 9.46 -3.12 8.70
N LEU A 86 8.46 -3.91 8.30
CA LEU A 86 7.08 -3.48 8.06
C LEU A 86 6.09 -3.85 9.18
N SER A 87 6.58 -4.39 10.31
CA SER A 87 5.76 -4.76 11.47
C SER A 87 5.50 -3.60 12.43
#